data_AF-A0A961V5Z6-F1
#
_entry.id   AF-A0A961V5Z6-F1
#
_cell.length_a   1.000
_cell.length_b   1.000
_cell.length_c   1.000
_cell.angle_alpha   90.00
_cell.angle_beta   90.00
_cell.angle_gamma   90.00
#
_symmetry.space_group_name_H-M   'P 1'
#
loop_
_entity.id
_entity.type
_entity.pdbx_description
1 polymer ?
#
loop_
_entity_poly.entity_id
_entity_poly.type
_entity_poly.pdbx_seq_one_letter_code
_entity_poly.pdbx_strand_id
1 'polypeptide(L)' 'MKGVAFLISRFADQEFAIRRAYSTDPEFQELCHYHACALDALEYWKDEARRVSDYRRIVEELEDEILEYLSRKYRVVAR' A
#
# COMPACT_ATOMS: atom_id res chain seq x y z
N MET A 1 9.58 1.59 8.50
CA MET A 1 8.96 2.28 7.35
C MET A 1 8.93 1.43 6.08
N LYS A 2 8.65 0.10 6.14
CA LYS A 2 8.69 -0.74 4.93
C LYS A 2 7.51 -0.48 3.97
N GLY A 3 6.29 -0.32 4.49
CA GLY A 3 5.07 -0.13 3.68
C GLY A 3 5.10 1.11 2.79
N VAL A 4 5.38 2.29 3.37
CA VAL A 4 5.41 3.56 2.60
C VAL A 4 6.55 3.59 1.58
N ALA A 5 7.73 3.06 1.94
CA ALA A 5 8.84 3.00 1.00
C ALA A 5 8.52 2.10 -0.20
N PHE A 6 7.85 0.97 0.04
CA PHE A 6 7.36 0.11 -1.03
C PHE A 6 6.36 0.83 -1.93
N LEU A 7 5.36 1.51 -1.35
CA LEU A 7 4.36 2.26 -2.11
C LEU A 7 4.99 3.38 -2.95
N ILE A 8 5.99 4.10 -2.41
CA ILE A 8 6.74 5.11 -3.18
C ILE A 8 7.51 4.46 -4.34
N SER A 9 8.17 3.32 -4.11
CA SER A 9 8.88 2.61 -5.18
C SER A 9 7.92 2.06 -6.24
N ARG A 10 6.73 1.62 -5.84
CA ARG A 10 5.70 1.03 -6.69
C ARG A 10 4.97 2.09 -7.52
N PHE A 11 4.69 3.23 -6.91
CA PHE A 11 3.91 4.34 -7.45
C PHE A 11 4.72 5.64 -7.41
N ALA A 12 5.89 5.64 -8.06
CA ALA A 12 6.83 6.74 -8.00
C ALA A 12 6.22 8.09 -8.45
N ASP A 13 5.33 8.07 -9.44
CA ASP A 13 4.62 9.27 -9.92
C ASP A 13 3.72 9.90 -8.84
N GLN A 14 3.36 9.14 -7.80
CA GLN A 14 2.54 9.58 -6.68
C GLN A 14 3.34 9.86 -5.41
N GLU A 15 4.68 9.84 -5.45
CA GLU A 15 5.56 9.95 -4.27
C GLU A 15 5.21 11.16 -3.39
N PHE A 16 5.01 12.34 -3.99
CA PHE A 16 4.68 13.55 -3.24
C PHE A 16 3.35 13.41 -2.48
N ALA A 17 2.32 12.86 -3.13
CA ALA A 17 1.02 12.65 -2.52
C ALA A 17 1.08 11.61 -1.40
N ILE A 18 1.79 10.50 -1.61
CA ILE A 18 2.01 9.44 -0.61
C ILE A 18 2.74 10.01 0.62
N ARG A 19 3.84 10.74 0.42
CA ARG A 19 4.60 11.34 1.53
C ARG A 19 3.77 12.35 2.31
N ARG A 20 3.04 13.22 1.60
CA ARG A 20 2.16 14.21 2.21
C ARG A 20 1.07 13.53 3.04
N ALA A 21 0.31 12.63 2.44
CA ALA A 21 -0.78 11.91 3.11
C ALA A 21 -0.26 11.14 4.33
N TYR A 22 0.86 10.42 4.21
CA TYR A 22 1.46 9.72 5.34
C TYR A 22 1.88 10.65 6.49
N SER A 23 2.32 11.87 6.18
CA SER A 23 2.71 12.83 7.22
C SER A 23 1.54 13.53 7.91
N THR A 24 0.37 13.60 7.27
CA THR A 24 -0.73 14.45 7.74
C THR A 24 -2.05 13.71 8.02
N ASP A 25 -2.22 12.47 7.58
CA ASP A 25 -3.49 11.76 7.59
C ASP A 25 -3.39 10.41 8.32
N PRO A 26 -3.91 10.30 9.57
CA PRO A 26 -3.86 9.06 10.35
C PRO A 26 -4.57 7.88 9.69
N GLU A 27 -5.66 8.12 8.94
CA GLU A 27 -6.40 7.07 8.25
C GLU A 27 -5.55 6.50 7.09
N PHE A 28 -4.82 7.35 6.39
CA PHE A 28 -3.84 6.90 5.39
C PHE A 28 -2.65 6.14 6.02
N GLN A 29 -2.20 6.56 7.21
CA GLN A 29 -1.16 5.83 7.95
C GLN A 29 -1.62 4.42 8.31
N GLU A 30 -2.89 4.26 8.68
CA GLU A 30 -3.49 2.96 8.98
C GLU A 30 -3.55 2.05 7.75
N LEU A 31 -3.99 2.56 6.59
CA LEU A 31 -3.93 1.81 5.32
C LEU A 31 -2.50 1.38 4.97
N CYS A 32 -1.53 2.28 5.11
CA CYS A 32 -0.11 1.96 4.91
C CYS A 32 0.39 0.89 5.88
N HIS A 33 -0.15 0.84 7.10
CA HIS A 33 0.17 -0.18 8.09
C HIS A 33 -0.40 -1.54 7.68
N TYR A 34 -1.67 -1.63 7.30
CA TYR A 34 -2.27 -2.88 6.84
C TYR A 34 -1.54 -3.43 5.61
N HIS A 35 -1.19 -2.58 4.66
CA HIS A 35 -0.39 -2.95 3.50
C HIS A 35 1.00 -3.50 3.90
N ALA A 36 1.68 -2.86 4.86
CA ALA A 36 2.96 -3.37 5.38
C ALA A 36 2.82 -4.75 6.04
N CYS A 37 1.76 -4.95 6.83
CA CYS A 37 1.47 -6.24 7.48
C CYS A 37 1.20 -7.35 6.45
N ALA A 38 0.48 -7.03 5.36
CA ALA A 38 0.22 -7.98 4.28
C ALA A 38 1.52 -8.37 3.55
N LEU A 39 2.42 -7.42 3.30
CA LEU A 39 3.75 -7.71 2.73
C LEU A 39 4.62 -8.57 3.65
N ASP A 40 4.64 -8.27 4.95
CA ASP A 40 5.39 -9.08 5.93
C ASP A 40 4.82 -10.51 6.02
N ALA A 41 3.50 -10.66 5.93
CA ALA A 41 2.86 -11.98 5.87
C ALA A 41 3.18 -12.72 4.56
N LEU A 42 3.19 -12.02 3.42
CA LEU A 42 3.56 -12.60 2.13
C LEU A 42 5.00 -13.15 2.13
N GLU A 43 5.94 -12.41 2.72
CA GLU A 43 7.33 -12.86 2.88
C GLU A 43 7.43 -14.03 3.85
N TYR A 44 6.68 -13.99 4.96
CA TYR A 44 6.68 -15.07 5.95
C TYR A 44 6.20 -16.40 5.36
N TRP A 45 5.12 -16.37 4.56
CA TRP A 45 4.52 -17.56 3.96
C TRP A 45 5.04 -17.89 2.55
N LYS A 46 6.19 -17.36 2.13
CA LYS A 46 6.69 -17.46 0.75
C LYS A 46 6.80 -18.88 0.18
N ASP A 47 6.93 -19.89 1.03
CA ASP A 47 7.04 -21.30 0.64
C ASP A 47 5.67 -22.02 0.61
N GLU A 48 4.58 -21.37 1.05
CA GLU A 48 3.21 -21.89 1.05
C GLU A 48 2.39 -21.29 -0.10
N ALA A 49 2.36 -21.95 -1.25
CA ALA A 49 1.76 -21.45 -2.50
C ALA A 49 0.32 -20.91 -2.36
N ARG A 50 -0.51 -21.52 -1.50
CA ARG A 50 -1.88 -21.03 -1.24
C ARG A 50 -1.87 -19.70 -0.48
N ARG A 51 -1.10 -19.62 0.59
CA ARG A 51 -0.94 -18.39 1.38
C ARG A 51 -0.35 -17.26 0.56
N VAL A 52 0.64 -17.56 -0.29
CA VAL A 52 1.21 -16.58 -1.21
C VAL A 52 0.16 -16.01 -2.14
N SER A 53 -0.68 -16.86 -2.74
CA SER A 53 -1.76 -16.42 -3.62
C SER A 53 -2.76 -15.53 -2.89
N ASP A 54 -3.16 -15.92 -1.67
CA ASP A 54 -4.11 -15.15 -0.85
C ASP A 54 -3.55 -13.78 -0.44
N TYR A 55 -2.32 -13.74 0.06
CA TYR A 55 -1.70 -12.48 0.50
C TYR A 55 -1.32 -11.56 -0.67
N ARG A 56 -1.00 -12.08 -1.86
CA ARG A 56 -0.83 -11.24 -3.05
C ARG A 56 -2.12 -10.51 -3.40
N ARG A 57 -3.25 -11.23 -3.39
CA ARG A 57 -4.56 -10.60 -3.65
C ARG A 57 -4.87 -9.51 -2.62
N ILE A 58 -4.59 -9.77 -1.34
CA ILE A 58 -4.78 -8.76 -0.28
C ILE A 58 -3.87 -7.54 -0.49
N VAL A 59 -2.62 -7.74 -0.90
CA VAL A 59 -1.70 -6.63 -1.22
C VAL A 59 -2.25 -5.81 -2.38
N GLU A 60 -2.71 -6.45 -3.46
CA GLU A 60 -3.31 -5.78 -4.62
C GLU A 60 -4.57 -4.99 -4.23
N GLU A 61 -5.47 -5.59 -3.45
CA GLU A 61 -6.68 -4.92 -2.93
C GLU A 61 -6.32 -3.68 -2.08
N LEU A 62 -5.30 -3.77 -1.22
CA LEU A 62 -4.84 -2.64 -0.41
C LEU A 62 -4.12 -1.57 -1.25
N GLU A 63 -3.37 -1.96 -2.29
CA GLU A 63 -2.78 -1.02 -3.24
C GLU A 63 -3.87 -0.20 -3.96
N ASP A 64 -4.95 -0.85 -4.42
CA ASP A 64 -6.09 -0.20 -5.04
C ASP A 64 -6.81 0.76 -4.09
N GLU A 65 -7.08 0.33 -2.85
CA GLU A 65 -7.68 1.20 -1.82
C GLU A 65 -6.83 2.43 -1.54
N ILE A 66 -5.50 2.26 -1.46
CA ILE A 66 -4.55 3.37 -1.26
C ILE A 66 -4.60 4.36 -2.42
N LEU A 67 -4.63 3.88 -3.66
CA LEU A 67 -4.72 4.74 -4.84
C LEU A 67 -6.06 5.46 -4.93
N GLU A 68 -7.17 4.76 -4.66
CA GLU A 68 -8.49 5.37 -4.57
C GLU A 68 -8.52 6.47 -3.51
N TYR A 69 -7.97 6.19 -2.33
CA TYR A 69 -7.90 7.13 -1.23
C TYR A 69 -7.16 8.42 -1.63
N LEU A 70 -5.97 8.26 -2.23
CA LEU A 70 -5.18 9.38 -2.69
C LEU A 70 -5.91 10.15 -3.79
N SER A 71 -6.58 9.47 -4.73
CA SER A 71 -7.32 10.13 -5.82
C SER A 71 -8.43 11.03 -5.29
N ARG A 72 -9.15 10.58 -4.26
CA ARG A 72 -10.28 11.30 -3.65
C ARG A 72 -9.82 12.51 -2.82
N LYS A 73 -8.78 12.36 -1.99
CA LYS A 73 -8.34 13.41 -1.05
C LYS A 73 -7.23 14.32 -1.59
N TYR A 74 -6.37 13.83 -2.48
CA TYR A 74 -5.13 14.53 -2.89
C TYR A 74 -5.04 14.78 -4.41
N ARG A 75 -6.10 14.49 -5.18
CA ARG A 75 -6.19 14.66 -6.66
C ARG A 75 -5.02 14.02 -7.40
N VAL A 76 -4.81 12.73 -7.19
CA VAL A 76 -3.92 11.92 -8.04
C VAL A 76 -4.70 11.13 -9.07
N VAL A 77 -4.05 10.80 -10.18
CA VAL A 77 -4.62 10.01 -11.27
C VAL A 77 -4.55 8.52 -10.89
N ALA A 78 -5.71 7.89 -10.68
CA ALA A 78 -5.83 6.43 -10.65
C ALA A 78 -5.61 5.92 -12.09
N ARG A 79 -4.73 4.94 -12.28
CA ARG A 79 -4.37 4.42 -13.60
C ARG A 79 -5.11 3.13 -13.91
#